data_AF-A0A0G4JZ29-F1
#
_entry.id   AF-A0A0G4JZ29-F1
#
_cell.length_a   1.000
_cell.length_b   1.000
_cell.length_c   1.000
_cell.angle_alpha   90.00
_cell.angle_beta   90.00
_cell.angle_gamma   90.00
#
_symmetry.space_group_name_H-M   'P 1'
#
loop_
_entity.id
_entity.type
_entity.pdbx_description
1 polymer ?
#
loop_
_entity_poly.entity_id
_entity_poly.type
_entity_poly.pdbx_seq_one_letter_code
_entity_poly.pdbx_strand_id
1 'polypeptide(L)'
;MRRHPFNPQEWAMLSGALGLAVADGRGRDDACDARALLNPQHCRALLARLMPALNAPSLKITASLLSKRIAFLTTASSLYAMSMYNKGLDMSLPNCMLEYGHAGQRWTSGMPLYDLSISAAPDGAMREAWRTRQLQQLFAGHLTPLWRSFSAVTGISPRILWENTAVRIFSLYERRMLVGDGESAALSQRIQQDFDYLVHQAPGVVFGGDDNPLTAFFRTKTWVPALAKAVRFRRTCCFYYKASQPREYCAACPLLRPKRNDGDTEGGNE
;
A
#
# COMPACT_ATOMS: atom_id res chain seq x y z
N MET A 1 -9.10 28.27 0.17
CA MET A 1 -8.31 27.02 0.23
C MET A 1 -8.19 26.60 1.69
N ARG A 2 -8.54 25.37 2.05
CA ARG A 2 -8.19 24.86 3.39
C ARG A 2 -6.66 24.82 3.49
N ARG A 3 -6.09 25.40 4.54
CA ARG A 3 -4.63 25.49 4.73
C ARG A 3 -4.08 24.09 5.03
N HIS A 4 -2.99 23.71 4.37
CA HIS A 4 -2.22 22.50 4.68
C HIS A 4 -0.77 22.89 5.05
N PRO A 5 -0.07 22.09 5.87
CA PRO A 5 1.28 22.39 6.36
C PRO A 5 2.41 21.99 5.39
N PHE A 6 2.06 21.52 4.19
CA PHE A 6 3.01 21.21 3.13
C PHE A 6 3.40 22.45 2.33
N ASN A 7 4.68 22.57 1.99
CA ASN A 7 5.11 23.59 1.03
C ASN A 7 4.60 23.23 -0.39
N PRO A 8 4.66 24.15 -1.36
CA PRO A 8 4.09 23.90 -2.69
C PRO A 8 4.64 22.66 -3.42
N GLN A 9 5.94 22.37 -3.27
CA GLN A 9 6.59 21.23 -3.92
C GLN A 9 6.20 19.90 -3.25
N GLU A 10 6.20 19.87 -1.92
CA GLU A 10 5.73 18.72 -1.14
C GLU A 10 4.27 18.41 -1.46
N TRP A 11 3.42 19.44 -1.49
CA TRP A 11 2.01 19.28 -1.81
C TRP A 11 1.81 18.76 -3.24
N ALA A 12 2.47 19.35 -4.24
CA ALA A 12 2.38 18.90 -5.62
C ALA A 12 2.75 17.41 -5.78
N MET A 13 3.78 16.95 -5.05
CA MET A 13 4.18 15.54 -5.06
C MET A 13 3.12 14.64 -4.38
N LEU A 14 2.69 15.02 -3.18
CA LEU A 14 1.73 14.24 -2.39
C LEU A 14 0.35 14.19 -3.06
N SER A 15 -0.16 15.32 -3.54
CA SER A 15 -1.50 15.41 -4.12
C SER A 15 -1.56 14.95 -5.57
N GLY A 16 -0.51 15.19 -6.34
CA GLY A 16 -0.46 14.77 -7.74
C GLY A 16 -0.25 13.27 -7.86
N ALA A 17 0.95 12.81 -7.49
CA ALA A 17 1.37 11.46 -7.85
C ALA A 17 1.09 10.39 -6.78
N LEU A 18 0.77 10.82 -5.56
CA LEU A 18 0.45 9.94 -4.42
C LEU A 18 -1.02 10.07 -3.97
N GLY A 19 -1.79 10.95 -4.63
CA GLY A 19 -3.23 11.05 -4.51
C GLY A 19 -3.74 11.66 -3.21
N LEU A 20 -2.90 12.31 -2.40
CA LEU A 20 -3.36 13.00 -1.18
C LEU A 20 -4.34 14.11 -1.56
N ALA A 21 -5.47 14.19 -0.85
CA ALA A 21 -6.47 15.21 -1.11
C ALA A 21 -7.02 15.80 0.18
N VAL A 22 -7.71 16.93 0.05
CA VAL A 22 -8.50 17.52 1.13
C VAL A 22 -9.92 16.99 1.00
N ALA A 23 -10.50 16.47 2.07
CA ALA A 23 -11.92 16.13 2.07
C ALA A 23 -12.76 17.42 1.92
N ASP A 24 -13.50 17.57 0.84
CA ASP A 24 -14.27 18.79 0.55
C ASP A 24 -15.63 18.85 1.26
N GLY A 25 -15.97 17.83 2.05
CA GLY A 25 -17.22 17.74 2.82
C GLY A 25 -18.48 17.59 1.95
N ARG A 26 -18.33 17.48 0.63
CA ARG A 26 -19.44 17.28 -0.29
C ARG A 26 -19.69 15.79 -0.45
N GLY A 27 -20.96 15.38 -0.38
CA GLY A 27 -21.35 14.02 -0.69
C GLY A 27 -20.95 13.70 -2.11
N ARG A 28 -19.99 12.79 -2.28
CA ARG A 28 -19.60 12.23 -3.57
C ARG A 28 -20.11 10.81 -3.66
N ASP A 29 -20.76 10.49 -4.77
CA ASP A 29 -21.33 9.17 -5.00
C ASP A 29 -20.26 8.07 -5.07
N ASP A 30 -19.00 8.45 -5.27
CA ASP A 30 -17.84 7.58 -5.40
C ASP A 30 -16.86 7.68 -4.21
N ALA A 31 -17.32 8.11 -3.04
CA ALA A 31 -16.54 8.15 -1.81
C ALA A 31 -17.32 7.65 -0.58
N CYS A 32 -16.62 7.24 0.46
CA CYS A 32 -17.19 6.97 1.78
C CYS A 32 -16.15 7.19 2.90
N ASP A 33 -16.60 7.40 4.14
CA ASP A 33 -15.73 7.32 5.31
C ASP A 33 -14.99 5.97 5.33
N ALA A 34 -13.67 5.96 5.55
CA ALA A 34 -12.91 4.71 5.64
C ALA A 34 -13.46 3.81 6.76
N ARG A 35 -13.84 4.40 7.91
CA ARG A 35 -14.48 3.67 9.03
C ARG A 35 -15.80 3.00 8.67
N ALA A 36 -16.53 3.47 7.64
CA ALA A 36 -17.79 2.85 7.23
C ALA A 36 -17.58 1.40 6.77
N LEU A 37 -16.38 1.07 6.27
CA LEU A 37 -16.02 -0.29 5.86
C LEU A 37 -15.80 -1.25 7.03
N LEU A 38 -15.78 -0.77 8.27
CA LEU A 38 -15.79 -1.66 9.44
C LEU A 38 -17.17 -2.27 9.69
N ASN A 39 -18.24 -1.64 9.16
CA ASN A 39 -19.58 -2.22 9.20
C ASN A 39 -19.71 -3.30 8.09
N PRO A 40 -20.00 -4.58 8.43
CA PRO A 40 -20.04 -5.66 7.46
C PRO A 40 -21.08 -5.47 6.35
N GLN A 41 -22.24 -4.88 6.65
CA GLN A 41 -23.28 -4.62 5.66
C GLN A 41 -22.83 -3.55 4.65
N HIS A 42 -22.26 -2.44 5.13
CA HIS A 42 -21.73 -1.38 4.28
C HIS A 42 -20.55 -1.86 3.43
N CYS A 43 -19.63 -2.63 4.02
CA CYS A 43 -18.52 -3.25 3.29
C CYS A 43 -19.01 -4.15 2.16
N ARG A 44 -19.99 -5.04 2.44
CA ARG A 44 -20.59 -5.91 1.42
C ARG A 44 -21.26 -5.10 0.32
N ALA A 45 -22.03 -4.07 0.67
CA ALA A 45 -22.74 -3.23 -0.29
C ALA A 45 -21.77 -2.48 -1.22
N LEU A 46 -20.70 -1.88 -0.66
CA LEU A 46 -19.69 -1.23 -1.49
C LEU A 46 -18.99 -2.21 -2.44
N LEU A 47 -18.58 -3.38 -1.93
CA LEU A 47 -17.92 -4.37 -2.76
C LEU A 47 -18.83 -4.86 -3.91
N ALA A 48 -20.12 -5.09 -3.64
CA ALA A 48 -21.09 -5.46 -4.66
C ALA A 48 -21.26 -4.34 -5.71
N ARG A 49 -21.33 -3.07 -5.26
CA ARG A 49 -21.43 -1.90 -6.14
C ARG A 49 -20.22 -1.76 -7.07
N LEU A 50 -19.02 -2.12 -6.60
CA LEU A 50 -17.78 -2.01 -7.38
C LEU A 50 -17.56 -3.17 -8.35
N MET A 51 -18.24 -4.31 -8.18
CA MET A 51 -18.05 -5.49 -9.04
C MET A 51 -18.18 -5.19 -10.54
N PRO A 52 -19.24 -4.50 -11.03
CA PRO A 52 -19.39 -4.20 -12.45
C PRO A 52 -18.28 -3.28 -12.97
N ALA A 53 -17.97 -2.19 -12.25
CA ALA A 53 -16.94 -1.24 -12.67
C ALA A 53 -15.56 -1.89 -12.78
N LEU A 54 -15.26 -2.85 -11.90
CA LEU A 54 -13.99 -3.57 -11.87
C LEU A 54 -13.98 -4.85 -12.70
N ASN A 55 -15.07 -5.18 -13.41
CA ASN A 55 -15.24 -6.48 -14.08
C ASN A 55 -14.91 -7.69 -13.17
N ALA A 56 -15.17 -7.55 -11.87
CA ALA A 56 -14.77 -8.54 -10.88
C ALA A 56 -15.89 -9.59 -10.70
N PRO A 57 -15.61 -10.89 -10.90
CA PRO A 57 -16.67 -11.90 -10.91
C PRO A 57 -17.12 -12.36 -9.51
N SER A 58 -16.60 -11.75 -8.44
CA SER A 58 -17.04 -12.03 -7.06
C SER A 58 -16.65 -10.92 -6.09
N LEU A 59 -17.33 -10.89 -4.93
CA LEU A 59 -16.95 -10.01 -3.81
C LEU A 59 -15.50 -10.23 -3.36
N LYS A 60 -15.04 -11.50 -3.32
CA LYS A 60 -13.66 -11.86 -2.96
C LYS A 60 -12.64 -11.22 -3.90
N ILE A 61 -12.88 -11.26 -5.21
CA ILE A 61 -11.98 -10.65 -6.19
C ILE A 61 -12.03 -9.13 -6.09
N THR A 62 -13.22 -8.56 -5.92
CA THR A 62 -13.40 -7.11 -5.70
C THR A 62 -12.63 -6.63 -4.47
N ALA A 63 -12.71 -7.35 -3.35
CA ALA A 63 -11.92 -7.04 -2.15
C ALA A 63 -10.41 -7.11 -2.39
N SER A 64 -9.94 -8.08 -3.18
CA SER A 64 -8.52 -8.14 -3.60
C SER A 64 -8.11 -6.95 -4.47
N LEU A 65 -8.97 -6.47 -5.37
CA LEU A 65 -8.65 -5.32 -6.23
C LEU A 65 -8.70 -4.00 -5.45
N LEU A 66 -9.77 -3.79 -4.69
CA LEU A 66 -9.96 -2.61 -3.85
C LEU A 66 -8.87 -2.52 -2.79
N SER A 67 -8.46 -3.62 -2.16
CA SER A 67 -7.37 -3.62 -1.18
C SER A 67 -6.05 -3.12 -1.76
N LYS A 68 -5.73 -3.41 -3.03
CA LYS A 68 -4.53 -2.84 -3.69
C LYS A 68 -4.62 -1.34 -3.84
N ARG A 69 -5.83 -0.81 -4.07
CA ARG A 69 -6.06 0.63 -4.22
C ARG A 69 -6.01 1.32 -2.87
N ILE A 70 -6.72 0.81 -1.86
CA ILE A 70 -6.63 1.27 -0.47
C ILE A 70 -5.18 1.29 -0.02
N ALA A 71 -4.46 0.16 -0.15
CA ALA A 71 -3.07 0.08 0.28
C ALA A 71 -2.17 1.09 -0.45
N PHE A 72 -2.39 1.34 -1.74
CA PHE A 72 -1.67 2.40 -2.45
C PHE A 72 -2.00 3.77 -1.85
N LEU A 73 -3.27 4.12 -1.76
CA LEU A 73 -3.73 5.44 -1.30
C LEU A 73 -3.29 5.75 0.14
N THR A 74 -3.37 4.76 1.04
CA THR A 74 -3.02 4.97 2.45
C THR A 74 -1.51 4.99 2.67
N THR A 75 -0.75 4.11 2.03
CA THR A 75 0.71 3.98 2.28
C THR A 75 1.55 4.93 1.45
N ALA A 76 1.11 5.31 0.24
CA ALA A 76 1.92 6.11 -0.67
C ALA A 76 2.18 7.51 -0.11
N SER A 77 1.13 8.26 0.24
CA SER A 77 1.27 9.62 0.79
C SER A 77 1.88 9.62 2.19
N SER A 78 1.45 8.71 3.07
CA SER A 78 1.90 8.66 4.47
C SER A 78 3.37 8.28 4.61
N LEU A 79 3.82 7.19 3.98
CA LEU A 79 5.20 6.75 4.07
C LEU A 79 6.14 7.68 3.32
N TYR A 80 5.70 8.28 2.21
CA TYR A 80 6.49 9.26 1.48
C TYR A 80 6.67 10.54 2.30
N ALA A 81 5.60 11.10 2.87
CA ALA A 81 5.70 12.27 3.74
C ALA A 81 6.59 12.00 4.97
N MET A 82 6.48 10.80 5.57
CA MET A 82 7.27 10.40 6.72
C MET A 82 8.77 10.30 6.38
N SER A 83 9.13 9.59 5.30
CA SER A 83 10.52 9.32 4.96
C SER A 83 11.20 10.47 4.21
N MET A 84 10.50 11.14 3.29
CA MET A 84 11.07 12.26 2.52
C MET A 84 11.07 13.55 3.32
N TYR A 85 9.98 13.85 4.01
CA TYR A 85 9.74 15.18 4.60
C TYR A 85 9.78 15.20 6.12
N ASN A 86 9.92 14.06 6.80
CA ASN A 86 9.77 13.96 8.26
C ASN A 86 8.42 14.52 8.74
N LYS A 87 7.36 14.28 7.95
CA LYS A 87 5.99 14.73 8.23
C LYS A 87 5.05 13.53 8.33
N GLY A 88 4.42 13.38 9.48
CA GLY A 88 3.48 12.32 9.78
C GLY A 88 2.06 12.79 9.50
N LEU A 89 1.36 12.09 8.62
CA LEU A 89 -0.06 12.31 8.37
C LEU A 89 -0.91 11.55 9.38
N ASP A 90 -1.99 12.16 9.87
CA ASP A 90 -3.01 11.41 10.60
C ASP A 90 -3.79 10.49 9.64
N MET A 91 -3.38 9.23 9.59
CA MET A 91 -4.02 8.19 8.80
C MET A 91 -5.03 7.37 9.63
N SER A 92 -5.53 7.89 10.74
CA SER A 92 -6.59 7.24 11.51
C SER A 92 -7.87 7.07 10.65
N LEU A 93 -8.61 5.99 10.89
CA LEU A 93 -9.85 5.71 10.13
C LEU A 93 -10.88 6.85 10.17
N PRO A 94 -11.09 7.57 11.29
CA PRO A 94 -12.00 8.72 11.32
C PRO A 94 -11.52 9.91 10.48
N ASN A 95 -10.21 10.04 10.25
CA ASN A 95 -9.66 11.14 9.47
C ASN A 95 -9.64 10.84 7.95
N CYS A 96 -9.92 9.60 7.55
CA CYS A 96 -9.74 9.14 6.18
C CYS A 96 -11.06 8.94 5.44
N MET A 97 -11.14 9.45 4.21
CA MET A 97 -12.12 9.01 3.23
C MET A 97 -11.48 8.02 2.26
N LEU A 98 -12.27 7.04 1.81
CA LEU A 98 -11.92 6.22 0.66
C LEU A 98 -12.70 6.71 -0.54
N GLU A 99 -12.00 7.31 -1.50
CA GLU A 99 -12.54 7.44 -2.84
C GLU A 99 -12.38 6.12 -3.61
N TYR A 100 -13.38 5.77 -4.39
CA TYR A 100 -13.43 4.60 -5.24
C TYR A 100 -13.94 4.92 -6.65
N GLY A 101 -13.81 6.19 -7.06
CA GLY A 101 -14.08 6.67 -8.41
C GLY A 101 -13.35 5.86 -9.48
N HIS A 102 -14.05 5.67 -10.60
CA HIS A 102 -13.58 4.84 -11.70
C HIS A 102 -14.01 5.44 -13.05
N ALA A 103 -13.05 5.63 -13.95
CA ALA A 103 -13.28 6.03 -15.33
C ALA A 103 -12.83 4.89 -16.27
N GLY A 104 -13.80 4.18 -16.85
CA GLY A 104 -13.54 3.02 -17.71
C GLY A 104 -12.97 1.83 -16.93
N GLN A 105 -11.67 1.58 -17.04
CA GLN A 105 -10.90 0.56 -16.28
C GLN A 105 -9.84 1.18 -15.35
N ARG A 106 -9.91 2.50 -15.12
CA ARG A 106 -8.90 3.25 -14.37
C ARG A 106 -9.50 3.84 -13.10
N TRP A 107 -8.80 3.63 -11.99
CA TRP A 107 -9.09 4.32 -10.73
C TRP A 107 -8.82 5.81 -10.87
N THR A 108 -9.80 6.64 -10.50
CA THR A 108 -9.67 8.10 -10.40
C THR A 108 -9.63 8.57 -8.95
N SER A 109 -9.59 7.64 -7.99
CA SER A 109 -9.66 7.93 -6.57
C SER A 109 -8.41 8.58 -5.98
N GLY A 110 -8.59 9.53 -5.08
CA GLY A 110 -7.58 10.04 -4.15
C GLY A 110 -7.72 9.46 -2.74
N MET A 111 -6.90 10.01 -1.84
CA MET A 111 -6.90 9.77 -0.40
C MET A 111 -7.24 11.07 0.33
N PRO A 112 -8.53 11.45 0.43
CA PRO A 112 -8.92 12.65 1.15
C PRO A 112 -8.76 12.46 2.65
N LEU A 113 -8.16 13.46 3.29
CA LEU A 113 -8.14 13.59 4.74
C LEU A 113 -9.04 14.75 5.18
N TYR A 114 -9.75 14.57 6.29
CA TYR A 114 -10.55 15.65 6.90
C TYR A 114 -9.65 16.71 7.52
N ASP A 115 -8.60 16.26 8.18
CA ASP A 115 -7.52 17.04 8.76
C ASP A 115 -6.18 16.68 8.10
N LEU A 116 -5.47 17.71 7.62
CA LEU A 116 -4.14 17.62 7.03
C LEU A 116 -3.05 18.10 7.99
N SER A 117 -3.37 18.28 9.27
CA SER A 117 -2.38 18.53 10.31
C SER A 117 -1.29 17.45 10.26
N ILE A 118 -0.07 17.89 10.52
CA ILE A 118 1.09 17.01 10.53
C ILE A 118 1.64 16.89 11.94
N SER A 119 2.20 15.72 12.23
CA SER A 119 3.19 15.58 13.28
C SER A 119 4.58 15.74 12.65
N ALA A 120 5.34 16.74 13.06
CA ALA A 120 6.74 16.86 12.64
C ALA A 120 7.59 15.82 13.37
N ALA A 121 8.51 15.18 12.66
CA ALA A 121 9.44 14.25 13.29
C ALA A 121 10.37 15.03 14.25
N PRO A 122 10.54 14.56 15.49
CA PRO A 122 11.53 15.14 16.39
C PRO A 122 12.94 14.76 15.92
N ASP A 123 13.93 15.56 16.33
CA ASP A 123 15.33 15.29 16.04
C ASP A 123 15.89 14.11 16.85
N GLY A 124 16.98 13.53 16.34
CA GLY A 124 17.75 12.50 17.02
C GLY A 124 16.95 11.21 17.31
N ALA A 125 17.27 10.58 18.44
CA ALA A 125 16.76 9.25 18.80
C ALA A 125 15.22 9.20 18.97
N MET A 126 14.58 10.33 19.28
CA MET A 126 13.12 10.39 19.45
C MET A 126 12.36 10.15 18.14
N ARG A 127 13.02 10.28 16.99
CA ARG A 127 12.45 10.02 15.67
C ARG A 127 11.96 8.58 15.53
N GLU A 128 12.66 7.61 16.09
CA GLU A 128 12.33 6.19 15.94
C GLU A 128 11.01 5.83 16.62
N ALA A 129 10.80 6.35 17.84
CA ALA A 129 9.54 6.21 18.55
C ALA A 129 8.40 6.92 17.81
N TRP A 130 8.67 8.10 17.25
CA TRP A 130 7.70 8.81 16.41
C TRP A 130 7.32 8.01 15.16
N ARG A 131 8.30 7.49 14.40
CA ARG A 131 8.10 6.61 13.24
C ARG A 131 7.24 5.42 13.62
N THR A 132 7.58 4.74 14.71
CA THR A 132 6.83 3.57 15.20
C THR A 132 5.36 3.91 15.44
N ARG A 133 5.06 5.05 16.06
CA ARG A 133 3.67 5.52 16.26
C ARG A 133 2.95 5.81 14.94
N GLN A 134 3.61 6.48 13.99
CA GLN A 134 3.02 6.76 12.67
C GLN A 134 2.65 5.45 11.95
N LEU A 135 3.55 4.46 12.00
CA LEU A 135 3.33 3.15 11.39
C LEU A 135 2.26 2.33 12.11
N GLN A 136 2.21 2.37 13.45
CA GLN A 136 1.16 1.74 14.25
C GLN A 136 -0.23 2.28 13.88
N GLN A 137 -0.36 3.59 13.75
CA GLN A 137 -1.61 4.22 13.33
C GLN A 137 -2.01 3.78 11.91
N LEU A 138 -1.06 3.77 10.97
CA LEU A 138 -1.30 3.37 9.58
C LEU A 138 -1.66 1.88 9.44
N PHE A 139 -0.96 0.98 10.15
CA PHE A 139 -1.12 -0.45 9.96
C PHE A 139 -2.08 -1.08 10.97
N ALA A 140 -1.77 -1.02 12.26
CA ALA A 140 -2.62 -1.58 13.31
C ALA A 140 -3.95 -0.81 13.44
N GLY A 141 -3.91 0.53 13.36
CA GLY A 141 -5.08 1.39 13.56
C GLY A 141 -5.98 1.54 12.32
N HIS A 142 -5.44 1.34 11.11
CA HIS A 142 -6.19 1.55 9.87
C HIS A 142 -6.28 0.29 9.00
N LEU A 143 -5.17 -0.18 8.44
CA LEU A 143 -5.22 -1.25 7.44
C LEU A 143 -5.68 -2.60 8.03
N THR A 144 -5.28 -2.93 9.25
CA THR A 144 -5.63 -4.20 9.90
C THR A 144 -7.13 -4.36 10.14
N PRO A 145 -7.84 -3.38 10.73
CA PRO A 145 -9.30 -3.40 10.83
C PRO A 145 -9.99 -3.58 9.47
N LEU A 146 -9.54 -2.87 8.43
CA LEU A 146 -10.09 -3.01 7.08
C LEU A 146 -9.87 -4.41 6.51
N TRP A 147 -8.68 -4.98 6.68
CA TRP A 147 -8.37 -6.34 6.22
C TRP A 147 -9.17 -7.40 6.94
N ARG A 148 -9.39 -7.24 8.25
CA ARG A 148 -10.27 -8.11 9.03
C ARG A 148 -11.70 -8.04 8.52
N SER A 149 -12.23 -6.83 8.26
CA SER A 149 -13.56 -6.65 7.68
C SER A 149 -13.69 -7.33 6.30
N PHE A 150 -12.74 -7.10 5.39
CA PHE A 150 -12.76 -7.71 4.05
C PHE A 150 -12.70 -9.25 4.12
N SER A 151 -11.85 -9.78 5.01
CA SER A 151 -11.73 -11.22 5.23
C SER A 151 -13.04 -11.81 5.75
N ALA A 152 -13.65 -11.19 6.76
CA ALA A 152 -14.92 -11.64 7.33
C ALA A 152 -16.07 -11.60 6.32
N VAL A 153 -16.17 -10.55 5.50
CA VAL A 153 -17.27 -10.37 4.54
C VAL A 153 -17.15 -11.29 3.32
N THR A 154 -15.93 -11.59 2.88
CA THR A 154 -15.70 -12.24 1.56
C THR A 154 -14.97 -13.58 1.62
N GLY A 155 -14.41 -13.95 2.77
CA GLY A 155 -13.52 -15.10 2.91
C GLY A 155 -12.22 -14.96 2.12
N ILE A 156 -11.78 -13.74 1.79
CA ILE A 156 -10.44 -13.51 1.23
C ILE A 156 -9.39 -13.76 2.32
N SER A 157 -8.29 -14.42 1.96
CA SER A 157 -7.19 -14.66 2.89
C SER A 157 -6.53 -13.34 3.31
N PRO A 158 -6.31 -13.08 4.61
CA PRO A 158 -5.54 -11.93 5.08
C PRO A 158 -4.15 -11.84 4.44
N ARG A 159 -3.55 -12.98 4.10
CA ARG A 159 -2.26 -13.06 3.42
C ARG A 159 -2.26 -12.37 2.06
N ILE A 160 -3.36 -12.48 1.30
CA ILE A 160 -3.51 -11.81 -0.01
C ILE A 160 -3.57 -10.29 0.17
N LEU A 161 -4.33 -9.84 1.17
CA LEU A 161 -4.50 -8.42 1.50
C LEU A 161 -3.18 -7.78 1.96
N TRP A 162 -2.47 -8.46 2.84
CA TRP A 162 -1.15 -8.02 3.29
C TRP A 162 -0.09 -8.06 2.19
N GLU A 163 -0.11 -9.06 1.30
CA GLU A 163 0.82 -9.03 0.17
C GLU A 163 0.48 -7.93 -0.84
N ASN A 164 -0.81 -7.67 -1.08
CA ASN A 164 -1.22 -6.50 -1.88
C ASN A 164 -0.66 -5.21 -1.28
N THR A 165 -0.64 -5.10 0.05
CA THR A 165 -0.06 -3.98 0.79
C THR A 165 1.46 -3.92 0.64
N ALA A 166 2.14 -5.04 0.93
CA ALA A 166 3.60 -5.16 0.87
C ALA A 166 4.16 -4.77 -0.51
N VAL A 167 3.53 -5.22 -1.60
CA VAL A 167 3.95 -4.88 -2.96
C VAL A 167 3.88 -3.36 -3.23
N ARG A 168 2.89 -2.65 -2.64
CA ARG A 168 2.81 -1.18 -2.77
C ARG A 168 3.93 -0.49 -2.00
N ILE A 169 4.19 -0.92 -0.77
CA ILE A 169 5.28 -0.40 0.06
C ILE A 169 6.64 -0.62 -0.62
N PHE A 170 6.92 -1.85 -1.06
CA PHE A 170 8.20 -2.17 -1.71
C PHE A 170 8.40 -1.33 -2.98
N SER A 171 7.35 -1.17 -3.80
CA SER A 171 7.44 -0.34 -5.00
C SER A 171 7.64 1.14 -4.69
N LEU A 172 7.06 1.66 -3.60
CA LEU A 172 7.23 3.04 -3.19
C LEU A 172 8.70 3.32 -2.80
N TYR A 173 9.26 2.49 -1.92
CA TYR A 173 10.65 2.65 -1.50
C TYR A 173 11.63 2.36 -2.64
N GLU A 174 11.58 1.17 -3.23
CA GLU A 174 12.60 0.71 -4.19
C GLU A 174 12.57 1.45 -5.53
N ARG A 175 11.42 1.98 -5.98
CA ARG A 175 11.30 2.58 -7.32
C ARG A 175 11.08 4.08 -7.33
N ARG A 176 10.73 4.66 -6.19
CA ARG A 176 10.34 6.07 -6.12
C ARG A 176 11.18 6.89 -5.15
N MET A 177 11.60 6.32 -4.03
CA MET A 177 12.39 7.05 -3.02
C MET A 177 13.89 6.70 -3.10
N LEU A 178 14.25 5.46 -3.44
CA LEU A 178 15.66 5.00 -3.48
C LEU A 178 16.33 5.07 -4.87
N VAL A 179 15.68 5.68 -5.87
CA VAL A 179 16.19 5.74 -7.27
C VAL A 179 16.74 7.13 -7.64
N GLY A 180 16.66 8.13 -6.74
CA GLY A 180 17.06 9.50 -7.04
C GLY A 180 18.56 9.76 -6.82
N ASP A 181 19.28 10.14 -7.88
CA ASP A 181 20.71 10.50 -7.84
C ASP A 181 20.98 11.96 -7.38
N GLY A 182 19.96 12.67 -6.90
CA GLY A 182 20.05 14.10 -6.52
C GLY A 182 19.78 14.39 -5.04
N GLU A 183 19.54 13.37 -4.22
CA GLU A 183 19.18 13.56 -2.82
C GLU A 183 20.41 13.55 -1.90
N SER A 184 20.36 14.31 -0.81
CA SER A 184 21.45 14.32 0.17
C SER A 184 21.69 12.93 0.76
N ALA A 185 22.95 12.61 1.10
CA ALA A 185 23.30 11.34 1.73
C ALA A 185 22.48 11.05 3.00
N ALA A 186 22.19 12.08 3.80
CA ALA A 186 21.37 11.98 5.01
C ALA A 186 19.91 11.59 4.72
N LEU A 187 19.32 12.13 3.64
CA LEU A 187 17.97 11.75 3.22
C LEU A 187 17.94 10.31 2.70
N SER A 188 18.89 9.93 1.84
CA SER A 188 19.00 8.56 1.34
C SER A 188 19.16 7.54 2.47
N GLN A 189 20.00 7.85 3.47
CA GLN A 189 20.16 7.03 4.66
C GLN A 189 18.85 6.90 5.46
N ARG A 190 18.12 7.99 5.65
CA ARG A 190 16.82 7.97 6.36
C ARG A 190 15.78 7.11 5.64
N ILE A 191 15.65 7.25 4.32
CA ILE A 191 14.72 6.44 3.53
C ILE A 191 15.08 4.96 3.68
N GLN A 192 16.37 4.63 3.60
CA GLN A 192 16.85 3.25 3.74
C GLN A 192 16.58 2.69 5.16
N GLN A 193 16.81 3.48 6.20
CA GLN A 193 16.53 3.10 7.60
C GLN A 193 15.04 2.89 7.85
N ASP A 194 14.17 3.75 7.29
CA ASP A 194 12.73 3.59 7.40
C ASP A 194 12.24 2.34 6.68
N PHE A 195 12.82 2.05 5.50
CA PHE A 195 12.50 0.85 4.75
C PHE A 195 12.94 -0.41 5.47
N ASP A 196 14.18 -0.42 5.97
CA ASP A 196 14.74 -1.56 6.70
C ASP A 196 13.94 -1.81 7.98
N TYR A 197 13.57 -0.75 8.71
CA TYR A 197 12.69 -0.88 9.87
C TYR A 197 11.35 -1.53 9.50
N LEU A 198 10.67 -1.02 8.46
CA LEU A 198 9.38 -1.56 8.02
C LEU A 198 9.43 -3.05 7.68
N VAL A 199 10.50 -3.49 7.03
CA VAL A 199 10.58 -4.83 6.44
C VAL A 199 11.21 -5.85 7.38
N HIS A 200 12.17 -5.44 8.21
CA HIS A 200 13.02 -6.35 8.96
C HIS A 200 12.96 -6.19 10.48
N GLN A 201 12.67 -4.99 11.00
CA GLN A 201 12.84 -4.70 12.43
C GLN A 201 11.53 -4.43 13.17
N ALA A 202 10.50 -3.90 12.49
CA ALA A 202 9.25 -3.51 13.11
C ALA A 202 8.54 -4.74 13.72
N PRO A 203 8.20 -4.72 15.02
CA PRO A 203 7.53 -5.84 15.67
C PRO A 203 6.10 -5.99 15.17
N GLY A 204 5.53 -7.20 15.27
CA GLY A 204 4.18 -7.50 14.77
C GLY A 204 3.10 -6.56 15.30
N VAL A 205 3.24 -6.05 16.52
CA VAL A 205 2.30 -5.10 17.13
C VAL A 205 2.14 -3.81 16.30
N VAL A 206 3.17 -3.40 15.55
CA VAL A 206 3.08 -2.29 14.59
C VAL A 206 1.99 -2.54 13.55
N PHE A 207 1.80 -3.80 13.17
CA PHE A 207 0.84 -4.26 12.19
C PHE A 207 -0.42 -4.87 12.81
N GLY A 208 -0.61 -4.75 14.12
CA GLY A 208 -1.80 -5.26 14.81
C GLY A 208 -1.88 -6.79 14.88
N GLY A 209 -0.73 -7.47 14.90
CA GLY A 209 -0.62 -8.93 15.07
C GLY A 209 0.65 -9.32 15.80
N ASP A 210 0.98 -10.62 15.79
CA ASP A 210 2.15 -11.14 16.50
C ASP A 210 3.43 -11.04 15.64
N ASP A 211 3.29 -11.16 14.32
CA ASP A 211 4.39 -11.11 13.35
C ASP A 211 4.31 -9.91 12.41
N ASN A 212 5.45 -9.52 11.83
CA ASN A 212 5.49 -8.54 10.73
C ASN A 212 5.02 -9.20 9.42
N PRO A 213 3.85 -8.80 8.87
CA PRO A 213 3.31 -9.42 7.67
C PRO A 213 4.11 -9.09 6.40
N LEU A 214 4.93 -8.04 6.40
CA LEU A 214 5.72 -7.62 5.24
C LEU A 214 6.95 -8.52 5.03
N THR A 215 7.61 -8.93 6.11
CA THR A 215 8.84 -9.74 6.10
C THR A 215 8.66 -11.01 5.29
N ALA A 216 7.51 -11.68 5.43
CA ALA A 216 7.21 -12.93 4.73
C ALA A 216 7.13 -12.80 3.19
N PHE A 217 6.97 -11.57 2.68
CA PHE A 217 6.86 -11.26 1.25
C PHE A 217 8.11 -10.57 0.68
N PHE A 218 9.03 -10.07 1.52
CA PHE A 218 10.27 -9.46 1.07
C PHE A 218 11.34 -10.51 0.78
N ARG A 219 11.17 -11.22 -0.33
CA ARG A 219 12.07 -12.29 -0.78
C ARG A 219 13.03 -11.81 -1.84
N THR A 220 14.09 -12.58 -2.07
CA THR A 220 15.04 -12.36 -3.16
C THR A 220 14.32 -12.27 -4.50
N LYS A 221 14.74 -11.30 -5.33
CA LYS A 221 14.24 -11.14 -6.69
C LYS A 221 14.80 -12.27 -7.56
N THR A 222 13.97 -12.82 -8.45
CA THR A 222 14.39 -13.80 -9.46
C THR A 222 14.71 -13.04 -10.75
N TRP A 223 15.87 -13.29 -11.35
CA TRP A 223 16.19 -12.76 -12.67
C TRP A 223 15.26 -13.37 -13.73
N VAL A 224 14.65 -12.53 -14.55
CA VAL A 224 13.75 -12.95 -15.64
C VAL A 224 14.37 -12.49 -16.96
N PRO A 225 15.05 -13.39 -17.71
CA PRO A 225 15.75 -13.02 -18.95
C PRO A 225 14.85 -12.31 -19.96
N ALA A 226 13.64 -12.81 -20.18
CA ALA A 226 12.67 -12.22 -21.11
C ALA A 226 12.23 -10.78 -20.75
N LEU A 227 12.45 -10.34 -19.51
CA LEU A 227 12.14 -8.98 -19.06
C LEU A 227 13.39 -8.15 -18.77
N ALA A 228 14.59 -8.72 -18.95
CA ALA A 228 15.88 -8.14 -18.61
C ALA A 228 15.91 -7.47 -17.21
N LYS A 229 15.24 -8.07 -16.23
CA LYS A 229 15.14 -7.50 -14.88
C LYS A 229 14.90 -8.55 -13.79
N ALA A 230 15.27 -8.19 -12.57
CA ALA A 230 14.98 -8.97 -11.38
C ALA A 230 13.57 -8.68 -10.85
N VAL A 231 12.75 -9.72 -10.68
CA VAL A 231 11.35 -9.62 -10.22
C VAL A 231 11.18 -10.32 -8.88
N ARG A 232 10.63 -9.61 -7.89
CA ARG A 232 10.16 -10.22 -6.63
C ARG A 232 8.77 -10.81 -6.88
N PHE A 233 8.71 -12.08 -7.27
CA PHE A 233 7.44 -12.76 -7.49
C PHE A 233 6.65 -12.85 -6.20
N ARG A 234 5.34 -12.59 -6.32
CA ARG A 234 4.40 -12.75 -5.21
C ARG A 234 4.26 -14.22 -4.83
N ARG A 235 3.85 -14.46 -3.59
CA ARG A 235 3.49 -15.77 -3.03
C ARG A 235 2.01 -16.08 -3.21
N THR A 236 1.16 -15.06 -3.32
CA THR A 236 -0.28 -15.20 -3.49
C THR A 236 -0.76 -14.60 -4.80
N CYS A 237 -1.78 -15.23 -5.39
CA CYS A 237 -2.45 -14.69 -6.56
C CYS A 237 -3.45 -13.62 -6.13
N CYS A 238 -3.39 -12.46 -6.78
CA CYS A 238 -4.25 -11.33 -6.48
C CYS A 238 -5.52 -11.25 -7.33
N PHE A 239 -5.76 -12.29 -8.14
CA PHE A 239 -6.90 -12.46 -9.04
C PHE A 239 -7.11 -11.39 -10.11
N TYR A 240 -6.12 -10.51 -10.36
CA TYR A 240 -6.24 -9.47 -11.39
C TYR A 240 -6.61 -10.03 -12.76
N TYR A 241 -6.00 -11.15 -13.15
CA TYR A 241 -6.28 -11.83 -14.42
C TYR A 241 -7.72 -12.30 -14.62
N LYS A 242 -8.51 -12.41 -13.53
CA LYS A 242 -9.93 -12.76 -13.59
C LYS A 242 -10.83 -11.56 -13.86
N ALA A 243 -10.30 -10.35 -13.76
CA ALA A 243 -11.02 -9.08 -13.87
C ALA A 243 -10.53 -8.22 -15.06
N SER A 244 -9.56 -8.71 -15.83
CA SER A 244 -9.00 -8.03 -17.00
C SER A 244 -9.51 -8.67 -18.29
N GLN A 245 -9.91 -7.85 -19.26
CA GLN A 245 -10.24 -8.28 -20.62
C GLN A 245 -9.52 -7.34 -21.63
N PRO A 246 -8.58 -7.85 -22.46
CA PRO A 246 -8.07 -9.23 -22.50
C PRO A 246 -7.40 -9.65 -21.18
N ARG A 247 -7.15 -10.96 -21.02
CA ARG A 247 -6.56 -11.50 -19.79
C ARG A 247 -5.14 -10.98 -19.60
N GLU A 248 -4.90 -10.28 -18.49
CA GLU A 248 -3.62 -9.71 -18.10
C GLU A 248 -3.17 -10.21 -16.72
N TYR A 249 -1.86 -10.22 -16.47
CA TYR A 249 -1.31 -10.59 -15.17
C TYR A 249 -0.57 -9.41 -14.55
N CYS A 250 -0.57 -9.32 -13.21
CA CYS A 250 0.24 -8.30 -12.56
C CYS A 250 1.74 -8.56 -12.79
N ALA A 251 2.56 -7.50 -12.80
CA ALA A 251 3.99 -7.59 -13.12
C ALA A 251 4.81 -8.58 -12.27
N ALA A 252 4.35 -8.90 -11.05
CA ALA A 252 4.98 -9.86 -10.14
C ALA A 252 4.11 -11.11 -9.90
N CYS A 253 3.28 -11.50 -10.88
CA CYS A 253 2.30 -12.57 -10.73
C CYS A 253 2.95 -13.92 -10.40
N PRO A 254 2.48 -14.64 -9.36
CA PRO A 254 3.05 -15.95 -9.02
C PRO A 254 2.87 -16.98 -10.14
N LEU A 255 1.82 -16.83 -10.96
CA LEU A 255 1.49 -17.74 -12.06
C LEU A 255 2.47 -17.60 -13.24
N LEU A 256 3.24 -16.51 -13.28
CA LEU A 256 4.26 -16.26 -14.30
C LEU A 256 5.69 -16.51 -13.79
N ARG A 257 5.83 -17.02 -12.56
CA ARG A 257 7.16 -17.31 -12.00
C ARG A 257 7.79 -18.45 -12.81
N PRO A 258 9.02 -18.28 -13.34
CA PRO A 258 9.74 -19.36 -13.99
C PRO A 258 9.85 -20.55 -13.03
N LYS A 259 9.58 -21.76 -13.52
CA LYS A 259 9.87 -22.97 -12.76
C LYS A 259 11.39 -23.06 -12.58
N ARG A 260 11.83 -23.51 -11.41
CA ARG A 260 13.23 -23.92 -11.25
C ARG A 260 13.43 -25.09 -12.22
N ASN A 261 14.40 -25.00 -13.13
CA ASN A 261 14.85 -26.18 -13.84
C ASN A 261 15.63 -27.01 -12.80
N ASP A 262 15.23 -28.26 -12.59
CA ASP A 262 15.94 -29.22 -11.72
C ASP A 262 17.25 -29.71 -12.39
N GLY A 263 18.04 -28.79 -12.96
CA GLY A 263 19.23 -29.08 -13.76
C GLY A 263 20.47 -28.27 -13.40
N ASP A 264 20.40 -27.35 -12.42
CA ASP A 264 21.57 -26.60 -11.92
C ASP A 264 21.99 -27.10 -10.52
N THR A 265 22.05 -28.42 -10.36
CA THR A 265 22.90 -29.07 -9.36
C THR A 265 24.07 -29.70 -10.10
N GLU A 266 25.19 -28.96 -10.17
CA GLU A 266 26.55 -29.48 -9.97
C GLU A 266 27.56 -28.36 -10.27
N GLY A 267 28.26 -27.96 -9.22
CA GLY A 267 29.37 -27.01 -9.21
C GLY A 267 29.99 -27.06 -7.82
N GLY A 268 30.22 -28.29 -7.36
CA GLY A 268 30.92 -28.58 -6.13
C GLY A 268 32.39 -28.23 -6.27
N ASN A 269 32.95 -27.83 -5.12
CA ASN A 269 34.37 -27.66 -4.84
C ASN A 269 35.31 -28.51 -5.70
N GLU A 270 36.26 -27.83 -6.34
CA GLU A 270 37.68 -28.12 -6.17
C GLU A 270 38.39 -26.85 -5.68
#